data_AF-A0A8D8FDH6-F1
#
_entry.id   AF-A0A8D8FDH6-F1
#
_cell.length_a   1.000
_cell.length_b   1.000
_cell.length_c   1.000
_cell.angle_alpha   90.00
_cell.angle_beta   90.00
_cell.angle_gamma   90.00
#
_symmetry.space_group_name_H-M   'P 1'
#
loop_
_entity.id
_entity.type
_entity.pdbx_description
1 polymer ?
#
loop_
_entity_poly.entity_id
_entity_poly.type
_entity_poly.pdbx_seq_one_letter_code
_entity_poly.pdbx_strand_id
1 'polypeptide(L)'
;MFRRIVKFATPGVAIVSAGLFPFAPNEHDQVDHESMQKMYADAPGDRQTGKERLYLMFSVDEFGRVSNEINSIYQAGFLGFLVGACYGGFISSRVAYMNFMERNQATAFKSSFEAKRKLQDQVTLTFAKGAFKWGWRLALFTTSYIGIQTVISVYRGKSSIYEYLVAGGVTGAMYKFNMGLRGMTSGGLVGLSFGGIAGLLSLAILRATGTTMEEVRFWQYKWQDNRDQAIRDSIAKQSAGEADPLLEGHHEKFGTANLDLDKVIAGSEETTKEVEVKVAAVASKPEEPAKK
;
A
#
# COMPACT_ATOMS: atom_id res chain seq x y z
N MET A 1 35.09 -25.28 -37.37
CA MET A 1 35.30 -26.19 -36.23
C MET A 1 35.76 -25.38 -35.02
N PHE A 2 35.02 -25.53 -33.92
CA PHE A 2 35.35 -25.28 -32.50
C PHE A 2 35.91 -23.92 -32.05
N ARG A 3 34.97 -23.10 -31.53
CA ARG A 3 35.16 -21.92 -30.68
C ARG A 3 35.36 -22.41 -29.22
N ARG A 4 36.54 -22.19 -28.64
CA ARG A 4 36.84 -22.50 -27.22
C ARG A 4 36.10 -21.52 -26.31
N ILE A 5 35.17 -22.03 -25.50
CA ILE A 5 34.53 -21.31 -24.40
C ILE A 5 35.40 -21.53 -23.16
N VAL A 6 36.00 -20.47 -22.64
CA VAL A 6 36.73 -20.47 -21.37
C VAL A 6 35.69 -20.55 -20.25
N LYS A 7 35.65 -21.68 -19.54
CA LYS A 7 34.86 -21.85 -18.32
C LYS A 7 35.58 -21.08 -17.19
N PHE A 8 35.01 -19.96 -16.76
CA PHE A 8 35.40 -19.34 -15.50
C PHE A 8 34.93 -20.25 -14.36
N ALA A 9 35.89 -20.68 -13.54
CA ALA A 9 35.66 -21.52 -12.37
C ALA A 9 34.76 -20.79 -11.36
N THR A 10 33.73 -21.48 -10.89
CA THR A 10 32.82 -21.06 -9.83
C THR A 10 33.57 -21.09 -8.48
N PRO A 11 33.89 -19.95 -7.84
CA PRO A 11 34.39 -19.99 -6.47
C PRO A 11 33.24 -20.37 -5.53
N GLY A 12 33.46 -21.41 -4.72
CA GLY A 12 32.49 -21.92 -3.76
C GLY A 12 32.07 -20.88 -2.74
N VAL A 13 30.79 -20.95 -2.38
CA VAL A 13 30.03 -20.10 -1.44
C VAL A 13 30.63 -20.06 -0.02
N ALA A 14 31.63 -20.88 0.30
CA ALA A 14 32.10 -21.09 1.66
C ALA A 14 33.02 -20.00 2.25
N ILE A 15 33.52 -19.03 1.46
CA ILE A 15 34.58 -18.11 1.94
C ILE A 15 34.02 -16.75 2.43
N VAL A 16 32.78 -16.38 2.10
CA VAL A 16 32.24 -15.04 2.47
C VAL A 16 31.44 -15.07 3.80
N SER A 17 31.15 -16.25 4.34
CA SER A 17 30.26 -16.43 5.50
C SER A 17 30.98 -16.63 6.84
N ALA A 18 32.14 -16.00 7.05
CA ALA A 18 32.77 -15.94 8.36
C ALA A 18 32.24 -14.72 9.15
N GLY A 19 31.03 -14.86 9.70
CA GLY A 19 30.63 -14.17 10.93
C GLY A 19 29.92 -12.81 10.87
N LEU A 20 29.59 -12.25 9.70
CA LEU A 20 28.90 -10.94 9.64
C LEU A 20 27.42 -10.97 9.20
N PHE A 21 26.95 -12.09 8.64
CA PHE A 21 25.57 -12.22 8.19
C PHE A 21 24.97 -13.59 8.59
N PRO A 22 23.76 -13.65 9.15
CA PRO A 22 23.09 -14.89 9.54
C PRO A 22 22.43 -15.56 8.32
N PHE A 23 23.18 -15.75 7.24
CA PHE A 23 22.74 -16.49 6.05
C PHE A 23 23.52 -17.82 5.96
N ALA A 24 23.50 -18.61 7.04
CA ALA A 24 23.93 -20.00 6.94
C ALA A 24 22.85 -20.78 6.15
N PRO A 25 23.18 -21.50 5.07
CA PRO A 25 22.21 -22.31 4.35
C PRO A 25 21.76 -23.45 5.27
N ASN A 26 20.54 -23.35 5.79
CA ASN A 26 19.90 -24.38 6.60
C ASN A 26 19.23 -25.39 5.65
N GLU A 27 19.57 -26.68 5.74
CA GLU A 27 19.03 -27.73 4.86
C GLU A 27 17.50 -27.86 4.93
N HIS A 28 16.89 -27.47 6.05
CA HIS A 28 15.44 -27.48 6.25
C HIS A 28 14.70 -26.28 5.64
N ASP A 29 15.41 -25.26 5.16
CA ASP A 29 14.85 -24.01 4.62
C ASP A 29 15.18 -23.83 3.12
N GLN A 30 15.77 -24.86 2.50
CA GLN A 30 15.92 -24.91 1.05
C GLN A 30 14.55 -25.13 0.41
N VAL A 31 14.12 -24.16 -0.40
CA VAL A 31 12.87 -24.23 -1.15
C VAL A 31 12.96 -25.42 -2.13
N ASP A 32 12.13 -26.44 -1.93
CA ASP A 32 12.03 -27.58 -2.86
C ASP A 32 11.53 -27.08 -4.23
N HIS A 33 12.43 -27.02 -5.21
CA HIS A 33 12.12 -26.52 -6.54
C HIS A 33 11.13 -27.43 -7.32
N GLU A 34 11.00 -28.71 -6.98
CA GLU A 34 10.18 -29.67 -7.73
C GLU A 34 8.68 -29.56 -7.39
N SER A 35 8.32 -29.53 -6.11
CA SER A 35 6.94 -29.25 -5.68
C SER A 35 6.48 -27.85 -6.12
N MET A 36 7.40 -26.89 -6.14
CA MET A 36 7.14 -25.52 -6.58
C MET A 36 6.88 -25.43 -8.09
N GLN A 37 7.67 -26.11 -8.94
CA GLN A 37 7.42 -26.22 -10.40
C GLN A 37 6.01 -26.71 -10.74
N LYS A 38 5.51 -27.69 -9.98
CA LYS A 38 4.14 -28.21 -10.15
C LYS A 38 3.08 -27.17 -9.74
N MET A 39 3.35 -26.35 -8.73
CA MET A 39 2.45 -25.25 -8.34
C MET A 39 2.50 -24.05 -9.30
N TYR A 40 3.63 -23.75 -9.96
CA TYR A 40 3.68 -22.74 -11.03
C TYR A 40 2.83 -23.12 -12.24
N ALA A 41 2.84 -24.39 -12.63
CA ALA A 41 2.06 -24.88 -13.76
C ALA A 41 0.54 -24.74 -13.56
N ASP A 42 0.10 -24.67 -12.30
CA ASP A 42 -1.30 -24.48 -11.90
C ASP A 42 -1.68 -23.01 -11.69
N ALA A 43 -0.69 -22.10 -11.61
CA ALA A 43 -0.96 -20.68 -11.47
C ALA A 43 -1.62 -20.13 -12.75
N PRO A 44 -2.78 -19.45 -12.65
CA PRO A 44 -3.60 -19.05 -13.81
C PRO A 44 -2.90 -18.03 -14.74
N GLY A 45 -1.74 -17.51 -14.35
CA GLY A 45 -0.96 -16.57 -15.14
C GLY A 45 -0.41 -17.15 -16.44
N ASP A 46 0.01 -18.42 -16.49
CA ASP A 46 0.81 -18.95 -17.61
C ASP A 46 0.04 -19.26 -18.91
N ARG A 47 -1.29 -19.30 -18.86
CA ARG A 47 -2.14 -19.51 -20.06
C ARG A 47 -2.62 -18.23 -20.74
N GLN A 48 -2.36 -17.06 -20.15
CA GLN A 48 -2.91 -15.78 -20.62
C GLN A 48 -1.94 -15.00 -21.51
N THR A 49 -2.48 -14.26 -22.47
CA THR A 49 -1.68 -13.36 -23.32
C THR A 49 -1.18 -12.17 -22.50
N GLY A 50 0.02 -11.62 -22.77
CA GLY A 50 0.59 -10.50 -21.98
C GLY A 50 -0.30 -9.25 -21.85
N LYS A 51 -1.19 -9.01 -22.83
CA LYS A 51 -2.21 -7.94 -22.76
C LYS A 51 -3.32 -8.24 -21.76
N GLU A 52 -3.72 -9.50 -21.67
CA GLU A 52 -4.76 -9.98 -20.76
C GLU A 52 -4.28 -9.92 -19.31
N ARG A 53 -3.00 -10.24 -19.06
CA ARG A 53 -2.34 -10.06 -17.76
C ARG A 53 -2.35 -8.59 -17.31
N LEU A 54 -2.10 -7.65 -18.23
CA LEU A 54 -2.20 -6.22 -17.93
C LEU A 54 -3.63 -5.78 -17.66
N TYR A 55 -4.60 -6.29 -18.44
CA TYR A 55 -6.02 -6.01 -18.19
C TYR A 55 -6.43 -6.51 -16.81
N LEU A 56 -6.02 -7.71 -16.42
CA LEU A 56 -6.29 -8.28 -15.10
C LEU A 56 -5.60 -7.53 -13.95
N MET A 57 -4.43 -6.94 -14.20
CA MET A 57 -3.79 -6.05 -13.23
C MET A 57 -4.64 -4.81 -12.94
N PHE A 58 -5.30 -4.23 -13.95
CA PHE A 58 -6.11 -3.02 -13.79
C PHE A 58 -7.61 -3.28 -13.58
N SER A 59 -8.09 -4.50 -13.83
CA SER A 59 -9.47 -4.88 -13.56
C SER A 59 -9.70 -4.98 -12.06
N VAL A 60 -10.82 -4.43 -11.62
CA VAL A 60 -11.31 -4.64 -10.26
C VAL A 60 -12.12 -5.93 -10.24
N ASP A 61 -11.84 -6.80 -9.27
CA ASP A 61 -12.57 -8.06 -9.09
C ASP A 61 -14.04 -7.80 -8.69
N GLU A 62 -14.91 -8.80 -8.82
CA GLU A 62 -16.35 -8.74 -8.48
C GLU A 62 -16.59 -8.25 -7.05
N PHE A 63 -15.63 -8.51 -6.16
CA PHE A 63 -15.63 -8.09 -4.76
C PHE A 63 -15.03 -6.68 -4.52
N GLY A 64 -14.82 -5.87 -5.56
CA GLY A 64 -14.23 -4.53 -5.44
C GLY A 64 -12.73 -4.55 -5.10
N ARG A 65 -12.06 -5.71 -5.25
CA ARG A 65 -10.65 -5.88 -4.85
C ARG A 65 -9.72 -5.43 -5.97
N VAL A 66 -8.66 -4.73 -5.55
CA VAL A 66 -7.60 -4.24 -6.44
C VAL A 66 -6.48 -5.27 -6.50
N SER A 67 -5.95 -5.52 -7.71
CA SER A 67 -4.89 -6.50 -7.95
C SER A 67 -3.62 -6.22 -7.13
N ASN A 68 -2.91 -7.29 -6.75
CA ASN A 68 -1.75 -7.25 -5.84
C ASN A 68 -0.65 -6.30 -6.32
N GLU A 69 -0.47 -6.26 -7.64
CA GLU A 69 0.48 -5.37 -8.31
C GLU A 69 0.19 -3.90 -8.03
N ILE A 70 -1.09 -3.50 -8.04
CA ILE A 70 -1.50 -2.13 -7.74
C ILE A 70 -1.42 -1.85 -6.22
N ASN A 71 -1.78 -2.81 -5.37
CA ASN A 71 -1.60 -2.66 -3.92
C ASN A 71 -0.13 -2.45 -3.54
N SER A 72 0.78 -3.20 -4.18
CA SER A 72 2.23 -3.03 -4.02
C SER A 72 2.69 -1.63 -4.44
N ILE A 73 2.18 -1.11 -5.56
CA ILE A 73 2.46 0.27 -6.02
C ILE A 73 2.02 1.29 -4.96
N TYR A 74 0.82 1.14 -4.38
CA TYR A 74 0.33 2.06 -3.33
C TYR A 74 1.18 2.03 -2.07
N GLN A 75 1.51 0.84 -1.57
CA GLN A 75 2.32 0.69 -0.36
C GLN A 75 3.72 1.26 -0.55
N ALA A 76 4.33 1.00 -1.71
CA ALA A 76 5.65 1.51 -2.01
C ALA A 76 5.66 3.03 -2.27
N GLY A 77 4.59 3.57 -2.86
CA GLY A 77 4.38 5.02 -2.98
C GLY A 77 4.26 5.71 -1.61
N PHE A 78 3.50 5.13 -0.68
CA PHE A 78 3.38 5.62 0.69
C PHE A 78 4.70 5.53 1.47
N LEU A 79 5.43 4.42 1.33
CA LEU A 79 6.77 4.28 1.91
C LEU A 79 7.73 5.34 1.34
N GLY A 80 7.70 5.55 0.02
CA GLY A 80 8.47 6.60 -0.64
C GLY A 80 8.12 8.00 -0.13
N PHE A 81 6.84 8.28 0.10
CA PHE A 81 6.39 9.52 0.73
C PHE A 81 6.97 9.67 2.14
N LEU A 82 6.87 8.64 2.98
CA LEU A 82 7.34 8.66 4.37
C LEU A 82 8.85 8.90 4.44
N VAL A 83 9.63 8.14 3.67
CA VAL A 83 11.10 8.29 3.61
C VAL A 83 11.49 9.68 3.10
N GLY A 84 10.80 10.18 2.07
CA GLY A 84 11.02 11.53 1.54
C GLY A 84 10.64 12.63 2.53
N ALA A 85 9.56 12.43 3.28
CA ALA A 85 9.10 13.34 4.32
C ALA A 85 10.08 13.39 5.50
N CYS A 86 10.59 12.24 5.97
CA CYS A 86 11.63 12.20 7.00
C CYS A 86 12.90 12.89 6.53
N TYR A 87 13.38 12.58 5.32
CA TYR A 87 14.59 13.19 4.75
C TYR A 87 14.44 14.73 4.62
N GLY A 88 13.34 15.19 4.02
CA GLY A 88 13.07 16.62 3.84
C GLY A 88 12.82 17.35 5.16
N GLY A 89 12.14 16.70 6.10
CA GLY A 89 11.89 17.22 7.45
C GLY A 89 13.18 17.43 8.22
N PHE A 90 14.06 16.43 8.29
CA PHE A 90 15.33 16.54 9.01
C PHE A 90 16.28 17.58 8.41
N ILE A 91 16.40 17.66 7.08
CA ILE A 91 17.27 18.65 6.45
C ILE A 91 16.75 20.07 6.67
N SER A 92 15.44 20.28 6.46
CA SER A 92 14.83 21.61 6.60
C SER A 92 14.84 22.12 8.04
N SER A 93 14.62 21.25 9.02
CA SER A 93 14.65 21.62 10.44
C SER A 93 16.04 22.06 10.89
N ARG A 94 17.09 21.35 10.44
CA ARG A 94 18.50 21.68 10.71
C ARG A 94 18.87 23.05 10.14
N VAL A 95 18.47 23.32 8.90
CA VAL A 95 18.71 24.62 8.25
C VAL A 95 17.95 25.74 8.95
N ALA A 96 16.70 25.49 9.34
CA ALA A 96 15.89 26.48 10.05
C ALA A 96 16.44 26.82 11.44
N TYR A 97 17.01 25.85 12.14
CA TYR A 97 17.69 26.06 13.42
C TYR A 97 18.92 26.96 13.27
N MET A 98 19.78 26.68 12.29
CA MET A 98 20.96 27.51 12.01
C MET A 98 20.57 28.93 11.62
N ASN A 99 19.59 29.07 10.72
CA ASN A 99 19.06 30.37 10.31
C ASN A 99 18.43 31.15 11.48
N PHE A 100 17.79 30.46 12.43
CA PHE A 100 17.24 31.09 13.63
C PHE A 100 18.36 31.63 14.52
N MET A 101 19.44 30.87 14.70
CA MET A 101 20.58 31.34 15.48
C MET A 101 21.28 32.53 14.83
N GLU A 102 21.60 32.45 13.53
CA GLU A 102 22.28 33.54 12.82
C GLU A 102 21.46 34.84 12.85
N ARG A 103 20.13 34.75 12.69
CA ARG A 103 19.26 35.94 12.68
C ARG A 103 19.06 36.55 14.06
N ASN A 104 19.03 35.74 15.11
CA ASN A 104 18.77 36.23 16.48
C ASN A 104 20.03 36.51 17.29
N GLN A 105 21.23 36.40 16.72
CA GLN A 105 22.48 36.83 17.36
C GLN A 105 22.47 38.33 17.74
N ALA A 106 21.67 39.16 17.06
CA ALA A 106 21.60 40.61 17.27
C ALA A 106 20.39 41.07 18.10
N THR A 107 19.43 40.19 18.41
CA THR A 107 18.18 40.57 19.09
C THR A 107 18.13 40.07 20.53
N ALA A 108 18.03 40.98 21.49
CA ALA A 108 17.81 40.63 22.89
C ALA A 108 16.35 40.16 23.09
N PHE A 109 16.17 38.89 23.45
CA PHE A 109 14.85 38.37 23.82
C PHE A 109 14.43 38.88 25.20
N LYS A 110 13.14 39.18 25.38
CA LYS A 110 12.60 39.60 26.68
C LYS A 110 12.65 38.51 27.75
N SER A 111 12.64 37.23 27.34
CA SER A 111 12.70 36.06 28.22
C SER A 111 13.21 34.82 27.48
N SER A 112 13.97 33.96 28.17
CA SER A 112 14.44 32.66 27.66
C SER A 112 13.30 31.73 27.23
N PHE A 113 12.11 31.87 27.82
CA PHE A 113 10.94 31.06 27.46
C PHE A 113 10.38 31.45 26.09
N GLU A 114 10.29 32.76 25.81
CA GLU A 114 9.82 33.27 24.52
C GLU A 114 10.75 32.85 23.37
N ALA A 115 12.07 32.88 23.62
CA ALA A 115 13.07 32.43 22.67
C ALA A 115 12.89 30.94 22.31
N LYS A 116 12.69 30.07 23.30
CA LYS A 116 12.45 28.63 23.09
C LYS A 116 11.17 28.37 22.30
N ARG A 117 10.08 29.08 22.62
CA ARG A 117 8.80 28.95 21.92
C ARG A 117 8.91 29.37 20.45
N LYS A 118 9.55 30.51 20.17
CA LYS A 118 9.78 30.98 18.78
C LYS A 118 10.66 30.02 17.98
N LEU A 119 11.69 29.46 18.62
CA LEU A 119 12.54 28.45 17.99
C LEU A 119 11.75 27.19 17.64
N GLN A 120 10.98 26.66 18.60
CA GLN A 120 10.16 25.46 18.38
C GLN A 120 9.12 25.66 17.27
N ASP A 121 8.43 26.79 17.26
CA ASP A 121 7.44 27.11 16.23
C ASP A 121 8.09 27.20 14.84
N GLN A 122 9.21 27.92 14.74
CA GLN A 122 9.94 28.05 13.49
C GLN A 122 10.48 26.71 12.98
N VAL A 123 11.06 25.89 13.86
CA VAL A 123 11.58 24.56 13.50
C VAL A 123 10.46 23.61 13.09
N THR A 124 9.30 23.65 13.75
CA THR A 124 8.16 22.77 13.44
C THR A 124 7.52 23.15 12.10
N LEU A 125 7.30 24.44 11.84
CA LEU A 125 6.74 24.91 10.57
C LEU A 125 7.66 24.62 9.39
N THR A 126 8.97 24.76 9.58
CA THR A 126 9.96 24.46 8.53
C THR A 126 10.12 22.96 8.31
N PHE A 127 10.09 22.16 9.38
CA PHE A 127 10.03 20.70 9.29
C PHE A 127 8.83 20.24 8.46
N ALA A 128 7.62 20.72 8.77
CA ALA A 128 6.40 20.32 8.05
C ALA A 128 6.45 20.74 6.57
N LYS A 129 6.89 21.97 6.28
CA LYS A 129 7.05 22.46 4.90
C LYS A 129 8.12 21.68 4.13
N GLY A 130 9.23 21.34 4.77
CA GLY A 130 10.30 20.55 4.17
C GLY A 130 9.89 19.10 3.92
N ALA A 131 9.21 18.49 4.89
CA ALA A 131 8.66 17.15 4.80
C ALA A 131 7.67 17.02 3.63
N PHE A 132 6.70 17.94 3.53
CA PHE A 132 5.72 17.90 2.43
C PHE A 132 6.38 18.14 1.07
N LYS A 133 7.28 19.14 0.96
CA LYS A 133 7.96 19.51 -0.30
C LYS A 133 8.80 18.37 -0.89
N TRP A 134 9.49 17.59 -0.05
CA TRP A 134 10.27 16.44 -0.51
C TRP A 134 9.43 15.17 -0.61
N GLY A 135 8.51 14.96 0.32
CA GLY A 135 7.63 13.80 0.36
C GLY A 135 6.85 13.62 -0.93
N TRP A 136 6.16 14.65 -1.43
CA TRP A 136 5.37 14.50 -2.66
C TRP A 136 6.22 14.23 -3.91
N ARG A 137 7.42 14.82 -4.00
CA ARG A 137 8.35 14.59 -5.12
C ARG A 137 8.86 13.16 -5.13
N LEU A 138 9.23 12.64 -3.96
CA LEU A 138 9.72 11.27 -3.83
C LEU A 138 8.59 10.25 -4.02
N ALA A 139 7.40 10.53 -3.49
CA ALA A 139 6.22 9.69 -3.69
C ALA A 139 5.86 9.54 -5.17
N LEU A 140 5.81 10.64 -5.93
CA LEU A 140 5.52 10.58 -7.37
C LEU A 140 6.60 9.83 -8.14
N PHE A 141 7.87 10.04 -7.79
CA PHE A 141 8.98 9.35 -8.43
C PHE A 141 8.94 7.84 -8.16
N THR A 142 8.78 7.43 -6.90
CA THR A 142 8.72 6.02 -6.49
C THR A 142 7.51 5.32 -7.08
N THR A 143 6.33 5.95 -7.05
CA THR A 143 5.11 5.40 -7.61
C THR A 143 5.23 5.21 -9.12
N SER A 144 5.83 6.17 -9.83
CA SER A 144 6.05 6.07 -11.28
C SER A 144 7.05 4.95 -11.62
N TYR A 145 8.15 4.86 -10.87
CA TYR A 145 9.17 3.82 -11.06
C TYR A 145 8.60 2.42 -10.86
N ILE A 146 7.91 2.20 -9.75
CA ILE A 146 7.33 0.89 -9.43
C ILE A 146 6.17 0.59 -10.37
N GLY A 147 5.34 1.58 -10.71
CA GLY A 147 4.27 1.41 -11.70
C GLY A 147 4.79 0.96 -13.07
N ILE A 148 5.81 1.63 -13.61
CA ILE A 148 6.43 1.25 -14.89
C ILE A 148 7.10 -0.13 -14.79
N GLN A 149 7.83 -0.38 -13.70
CA GLN A 149 8.49 -1.66 -13.46
C GLN A 149 7.47 -2.82 -13.42
N THR A 150 6.39 -2.64 -12.67
CA THR A 150 5.32 -3.62 -12.50
C THR A 150 4.58 -3.88 -13.81
N VAL A 151 4.24 -2.84 -14.58
CA VAL A 151 3.61 -3.00 -15.90
C VAL A 151 4.50 -3.79 -16.86
N ILE A 152 5.81 -3.50 -16.90
CA ILE A 152 6.75 -4.22 -17.75
C ILE A 152 6.88 -5.69 -17.31
N SER A 153 6.99 -5.94 -16.00
CA SER A 153 7.12 -7.29 -15.44
C SER A 153 5.86 -8.15 -15.66
N VAL A 154 4.67 -7.56 -15.54
CA VAL A 154 3.38 -8.24 -15.82
C VAL A 154 3.25 -8.57 -17.30
N TYR A 155 3.65 -7.65 -18.19
CA TYR A 155 3.57 -7.85 -19.64
C TYR A 155 4.50 -8.97 -20.14
N ARG A 156 5.74 -9.03 -19.63
CA ARG A 156 6.75 -10.01 -20.05
C ARG A 156 6.67 -11.34 -19.33
N GLY A 157 6.11 -11.37 -18.12
CA GLY A 157 6.03 -12.58 -17.31
C GLY A 157 7.38 -13.14 -16.84
N LYS A 158 8.48 -12.40 -17.01
CA LYS A 158 9.85 -12.81 -16.65
C LYS A 158 10.65 -11.65 -16.13
N SER A 159 11.03 -11.69 -14.87
CA SER A 159 11.76 -10.59 -14.25
C SER A 159 13.25 -10.65 -14.60
N SER A 160 13.76 -9.59 -15.24
CA SER A 160 15.17 -9.51 -15.63
C SER A 160 15.71 -8.10 -15.39
N ILE A 161 17.04 -7.96 -15.31
CA ILE A 161 17.75 -6.68 -15.10
C ILE A 161 17.31 -5.60 -16.09
N TYR A 162 16.94 -5.99 -17.32
CA TYR A 162 16.46 -5.05 -18.34
C TYR A 162 15.23 -4.26 -17.91
N GLU A 163 14.35 -4.84 -17.09
CA GLU A 163 13.13 -4.18 -16.66
C GLU A 163 13.46 -3.04 -15.70
N TYR A 164 14.35 -3.31 -14.74
CA TYR A 164 14.85 -2.30 -13.79
C TYR A 164 15.58 -1.15 -14.50
N LEU A 165 16.37 -1.47 -15.53
CA LEU A 165 17.03 -0.46 -16.37
C LEU A 165 16.02 0.40 -17.12
N VAL A 166 15.09 -0.23 -17.85
CA VAL A 166 14.08 0.49 -18.64
C VAL A 166 13.17 1.31 -17.74
N ALA A 167 12.68 0.74 -16.64
CA ALA A 167 11.85 1.45 -15.67
C ALA A 167 12.58 2.65 -15.06
N GLY A 168 13.85 2.48 -14.68
CA GLY A 168 14.69 3.56 -14.15
C GLY A 168 14.90 4.68 -15.18
N GLY A 169 15.27 4.31 -16.41
CA GLY A 169 15.49 5.27 -17.51
C GLY A 169 14.23 6.04 -17.89
N VAL A 170 13.10 5.36 -18.06
CA VAL A 170 11.82 5.99 -18.42
C VAL A 170 11.33 6.90 -17.29
N THR A 171 11.41 6.45 -16.03
CA THR A 171 10.98 7.27 -14.90
C THR A 171 11.86 8.49 -14.70
N GLY A 172 13.18 8.33 -14.84
CA GLY A 172 14.14 9.44 -14.75
C GLY A 172 13.95 10.47 -15.87
N ALA A 173 13.64 10.01 -17.08
CA ALA A 173 13.28 10.87 -18.20
C ALA A 173 11.96 11.63 -17.94
N MET A 174 10.91 10.92 -17.49
CA MET A 174 9.61 11.52 -17.15
C MET A 174 9.73 12.58 -16.06
N TYR A 175 10.51 12.32 -15.01
CA TYR A 175 10.67 13.26 -13.90
C TYR A 175 11.26 14.62 -14.34
N LYS A 176 12.11 14.62 -15.38
CA LYS A 176 12.71 15.84 -15.94
C LYS A 176 12.10 16.30 -17.27
N PHE A 177 10.93 15.81 -17.65
CA PHE A 177 10.26 16.20 -18.89
C PHE A 177 10.05 17.73 -18.98
N ASN A 178 9.70 18.37 -17.86
CA ASN A 178 9.48 19.83 -17.79
C ASN A 178 10.77 20.68 -17.90
N MET A 179 11.97 20.07 -17.87
CA MET A 179 13.25 20.79 -18.05
C MET A 179 13.77 20.71 -19.50
N GLY A 180 12.94 20.23 -20.44
CA GLY A 180 13.28 20.09 -21.86
C GLY A 180 14.11 18.84 -22.20
N LEU A 181 14.45 18.68 -23.48
CA LEU A 181 15.07 17.46 -24.00
C LEU A 181 16.44 17.14 -23.36
N ARG A 182 17.25 18.17 -23.05
CA ARG A 182 18.54 18.01 -22.34
C ARG A 182 18.35 17.60 -20.87
N GLY A 183 17.27 18.06 -20.24
CA GLY A 183 16.87 17.61 -18.90
C GLY A 183 16.44 16.16 -18.90
N MET A 184 15.69 15.75 -19.92
CA MET A 184 15.20 14.39 -20.09
C MET A 184 16.33 13.37 -20.30
N THR A 185 17.33 13.69 -21.12
CA THR A 185 18.48 12.79 -21.33
C THR A 185 19.33 12.62 -20.06
N SER A 186 19.62 13.71 -19.34
CA SER A 186 20.35 13.62 -18.08
C SER A 186 19.56 12.89 -16.99
N GLY A 187 18.24 13.11 -16.90
CA GLY A 187 17.36 12.38 -15.99
C GLY A 187 17.28 10.90 -16.34
N GLY A 188 17.19 10.55 -17.63
CA GLY A 188 17.18 9.17 -18.09
C GLY A 188 18.50 8.44 -17.83
N LEU A 189 19.65 9.10 -18.00
CA LEU A 189 20.97 8.51 -17.68
C LEU A 189 21.14 8.21 -16.19
N VAL A 190 20.73 9.15 -15.32
CA VAL A 190 20.73 8.94 -13.86
C VAL A 190 19.72 7.87 -13.47
N GLY A 191 18.54 7.85 -14.11
CA GLY A 191 17.54 6.82 -13.90
C GLY A 191 18.03 5.42 -14.29
N LEU A 192 18.74 5.31 -15.41
CA LEU A 192 19.35 4.05 -15.87
C LEU A 192 20.43 3.56 -14.90
N SER A 193 21.28 4.44 -14.38
CA SER A 193 22.32 4.02 -13.44
C SER A 193 21.72 3.51 -12.13
N PHE A 194 20.75 4.23 -11.54
CA PHE A 194 20.04 3.78 -10.35
C PHE A 194 19.22 2.51 -10.59
N GLY A 195 18.55 2.39 -11.74
CA GLY A 195 17.84 1.17 -12.15
C GLY A 195 18.79 -0.03 -12.30
N GLY A 196 20.00 0.19 -12.82
CA GLY A 196 21.05 -0.82 -12.91
C GLY A 196 21.56 -1.28 -11.55
N ILE A 197 21.80 -0.34 -10.63
CA ILE A 197 22.19 -0.67 -9.24
C ILE A 197 21.08 -1.47 -8.56
N ALA A 198 19.82 -1.06 -8.71
CA ALA A 198 18.68 -1.78 -8.15
C ALA A 198 18.55 -3.20 -8.73
N GLY A 199 18.71 -3.35 -10.05
CA GLY A 199 18.69 -4.65 -10.72
C GLY A 199 19.85 -5.57 -10.30
N LEU A 200 21.05 -5.02 -10.13
CA LEU A 200 22.21 -5.76 -9.63
C LEU A 200 22.05 -6.18 -8.17
N LEU A 201 21.57 -5.30 -7.30
CA LEU A 201 21.25 -5.62 -5.91
C LEU A 201 20.18 -6.72 -5.83
N SER A 202 19.14 -6.63 -6.65
CA SER A 202 18.11 -7.66 -6.74
C SER A 202 18.71 -9.01 -7.18
N LEU A 203 19.56 -9.02 -8.21
CA LEU A 203 20.24 -10.24 -8.66
C LEU A 203 21.17 -10.82 -7.58
N ALA A 204 21.87 -9.96 -6.83
CA ALA A 204 22.75 -10.38 -5.75
C ALA A 204 21.96 -11.03 -4.61
N ILE A 205 20.80 -10.47 -4.25
CA ILE A 205 19.90 -11.05 -3.24
C ILE A 205 19.37 -12.41 -3.73
N LEU A 206 18.89 -12.50 -4.96
CA LEU A 206 18.41 -13.78 -5.53
C LEU A 206 19.51 -14.84 -5.58
N ARG A 207 20.74 -14.45 -5.93
CA ARG A 207 21.92 -15.32 -5.91
C ARG A 207 22.29 -15.77 -4.49
N ALA A 208 22.10 -14.91 -3.48
CA ALA A 208 22.40 -15.23 -2.09
C ALA A 208 21.34 -16.11 -1.45
N THR A 209 20.06 -15.92 -1.79
CA THR A 209 18.92 -16.70 -1.27
C THR A 209 18.71 -18.01 -2.03
N GLY A 210 19.29 -18.18 -3.21
CA GLY A 210 19.10 -19.37 -4.05
C GLY A 210 17.70 -19.44 -4.68
N THR A 211 16.92 -18.36 -4.61
CA THR A 211 15.56 -18.29 -5.12
C THR A 211 15.51 -17.65 -6.50
N THR A 212 14.56 -18.08 -7.33
CA THR A 212 14.29 -17.48 -8.65
C THR A 212 13.28 -16.33 -8.52
N MET A 213 13.25 -15.39 -9.48
CA MET A 213 12.31 -14.25 -9.41
C MET A 213 10.85 -14.71 -9.53
N GLU A 214 10.64 -15.76 -10.31
CA GLU A 214 9.37 -16.45 -10.44
C GLU A 214 8.93 -16.97 -9.06
N GLU A 215 9.86 -17.48 -8.25
CA GLU A 215 9.60 -17.93 -6.89
C GLU A 215 9.17 -16.86 -5.92
N VAL A 216 9.83 -15.72 -5.95
CA VAL A 216 9.41 -14.58 -5.12
C VAL A 216 7.97 -14.18 -5.45
N ARG A 217 7.59 -14.17 -6.74
CA ARG A 217 6.25 -13.78 -7.17
C ARG A 217 5.17 -14.77 -6.73
N PHE A 218 5.45 -16.06 -6.81
CA PHE A 218 4.52 -17.08 -6.33
C PHE A 218 4.35 -17.05 -4.82
N TRP A 219 5.44 -16.88 -4.07
CA TRP A 219 5.35 -16.73 -2.61
C TRP A 219 4.58 -15.48 -2.21
N GLN A 220 4.73 -14.37 -2.94
CA GLN A 220 3.91 -13.18 -2.73
C GLN A 220 2.43 -13.44 -2.96
N TYR A 221 2.08 -14.17 -4.03
CA TYR A 221 0.70 -14.60 -4.27
C TYR A 221 0.17 -15.50 -3.15
N LYS A 222 0.92 -16.55 -2.77
CA LYS A 222 0.53 -17.48 -1.71
C LYS A 222 0.40 -16.83 -0.33
N TRP A 223 1.32 -15.96 0.05
CA TRP A 223 1.22 -15.23 1.32
C TRP A 223 -0.01 -14.34 1.37
N GLN A 224 -0.43 -13.79 0.23
CA GLN A 224 -1.65 -13.02 0.19
C GLN A 224 -2.90 -13.89 0.23
N ASP A 225 -2.96 -14.95 -0.56
CA ASP A 225 -4.06 -15.92 -0.50
C ASP A 225 -4.23 -16.49 0.91
N ASN A 226 -3.12 -16.84 1.58
CA ASN A 226 -3.13 -17.28 2.97
C ASN A 226 -3.61 -16.19 3.95
N ARG A 227 -3.24 -14.92 3.73
CA ARG A 227 -3.76 -13.80 4.53
C ARG A 227 -5.26 -13.60 4.30
N ASP A 228 -5.71 -13.69 3.06
CA ASP A 228 -7.12 -13.51 2.70
C ASP A 228 -7.98 -14.65 3.25
N GLN A 229 -7.48 -15.90 3.20
CA GLN A 229 -8.10 -17.05 3.84
C GLN A 229 -8.15 -16.87 5.36
N ALA A 230 -7.05 -16.45 5.99
CA ALA A 230 -7.05 -16.18 7.43
C ALA A 230 -8.05 -15.09 7.83
N ILE A 231 -8.19 -14.03 7.02
CA ILE A 231 -9.18 -12.97 7.25
C ILE A 231 -10.60 -13.51 7.08
N ARG A 232 -10.88 -14.27 6.02
CA ARG A 232 -12.20 -14.92 5.81
C ARG A 232 -12.54 -15.86 6.95
N ASP A 233 -11.59 -16.67 7.39
CA ASP A 233 -11.78 -17.58 8.52
C ASP A 233 -12.01 -16.81 9.82
N SER A 234 -11.31 -15.68 10.03
CA SER A 234 -11.56 -14.84 11.20
C SER A 234 -12.92 -14.16 11.15
N ILE A 235 -13.37 -13.69 9.98
CA ILE A 235 -14.70 -13.09 9.79
C ILE A 235 -15.77 -14.16 10.00
N ALA A 236 -15.59 -15.35 9.43
CA ALA A 236 -16.51 -16.47 9.61
C ALA A 236 -16.61 -16.89 11.08
N LYS A 237 -15.47 -16.99 11.78
CA LYS A 237 -15.43 -17.27 13.22
C LYS A 237 -16.07 -16.17 14.07
N GLN A 238 -15.86 -14.89 13.71
CA GLN A 238 -16.52 -13.76 14.36
C GLN A 238 -18.04 -13.82 14.14
N SER A 239 -18.49 -14.02 12.89
CA SER A 239 -19.92 -14.14 12.58
C SER A 239 -20.60 -15.35 13.23
N ALA A 240 -19.86 -16.42 13.52
CA ALA A 240 -20.37 -17.60 14.21
C ALA A 240 -20.36 -17.44 15.74
N GLY A 241 -19.48 -16.59 16.29
CA GLY A 241 -19.39 -16.31 17.73
C GLY A 241 -20.21 -15.11 18.19
N GLU A 242 -20.61 -14.24 17.25
CA GLU A 242 -21.43 -13.06 17.49
C GLU A 242 -22.90 -13.41 17.23
N ALA A 243 -23.51 -14.14 18.17
CA ALA A 243 -24.94 -13.99 18.41
C ALA A 243 -25.14 -12.56 18.91
N ASP A 244 -25.21 -11.62 17.96
CA ASP A 244 -25.28 -10.21 18.23
C ASP A 244 -26.56 -9.95 19.03
N PRO A 245 -26.50 -9.60 20.32
CA PRO A 245 -27.70 -9.48 21.17
C PRO A 245 -28.64 -8.38 20.65
N LEU A 246 -28.13 -7.48 19.78
CA LEU A 246 -28.92 -6.53 19.00
C LEU A 246 -29.74 -7.19 17.88
N LEU A 247 -29.16 -8.15 17.15
CA LEU A 247 -29.89 -8.93 16.14
C LEU A 247 -30.85 -9.93 16.79
N GLU A 248 -30.46 -10.54 17.91
CA GLU A 248 -31.32 -11.45 18.68
C GLU A 248 -32.49 -10.67 19.31
N GLY A 249 -32.24 -9.50 19.91
CA GLY A 249 -33.27 -8.61 20.41
C GLY A 249 -34.16 -8.01 19.31
N HIS A 250 -33.65 -7.85 18.09
CA HIS A 250 -34.45 -7.48 16.91
C HIS A 250 -35.30 -8.67 16.41
N HIS A 251 -34.77 -9.89 16.44
CA HIS A 251 -35.51 -11.12 16.11
C HIS A 251 -36.53 -11.50 17.19
N GLU A 252 -36.31 -11.09 18.44
CA GLU A 252 -37.25 -11.29 19.55
C GLU A 252 -38.35 -10.21 19.54
N LYS A 253 -38.00 -8.94 19.29
CA LYS A 253 -38.97 -7.84 19.17
C LYS A 253 -39.77 -7.85 17.86
N PHE A 254 -39.13 -8.23 16.75
CA PHE A 254 -39.72 -8.25 15.41
C PHE A 254 -39.66 -9.65 14.79
N GLY A 255 -39.74 -10.69 15.62
CA GLY A 255 -39.75 -12.08 15.16
C GLY A 255 -40.76 -12.35 14.06
N THR A 256 -40.72 -13.56 13.51
CA THR A 256 -41.39 -14.04 12.29
C THR A 256 -42.87 -13.66 12.08
N ALA A 257 -43.53 -13.07 13.07
CA ALA A 257 -44.82 -12.40 13.00
C ALA A 257 -44.98 -11.38 11.87
N ASN A 258 -43.90 -10.69 11.43
CA ASN A 258 -43.96 -9.65 10.38
C ASN A 258 -43.31 -10.04 9.04
N LEU A 259 -43.07 -11.33 8.79
CA LEU A 259 -42.53 -11.78 7.49
C LEU A 259 -43.57 -11.74 6.35
N ASP A 260 -44.86 -11.71 6.68
CA ASP A 260 -45.95 -11.50 5.72
C ASP A 260 -46.27 -10.01 5.60
N LEU A 261 -46.05 -9.44 4.41
CA LEU A 261 -46.42 -8.06 4.06
C LEU A 261 -47.89 -7.75 4.41
N ASP A 262 -48.77 -8.75 4.28
CA ASP A 262 -50.21 -8.63 4.53
C ASP A 262 -50.53 -8.36 6.00
N LYS A 263 -49.73 -8.87 6.94
CA LYS A 263 -49.94 -8.65 8.39
C LYS A 263 -49.42 -7.29 8.84
N VAL A 264 -48.37 -6.78 8.17
CA VAL A 264 -47.85 -5.42 8.41
C VAL A 264 -48.86 -4.37 7.92
N ILE A 265 -49.51 -4.63 6.78
CA ILE A 265 -50.59 -3.76 6.29
C ILE A 265 -51.76 -3.77 7.28
N ALA A 266 -52.19 -4.94 7.76
CA ALA A 266 -53.25 -5.05 8.76
C ALA A 266 -52.91 -4.33 10.09
N GLY A 267 -51.67 -4.49 10.59
CA GLY A 267 -51.21 -3.82 11.81
C GLY A 267 -51.07 -2.29 11.67
N SER A 268 -50.71 -1.81 10.47
CA SER A 268 -50.66 -0.38 10.15
C SER A 268 -52.05 0.27 10.13
N GLU A 269 -53.09 -0.47 9.69
CA GLU A 269 -54.47 0.01 9.74
C GLU A 269 -55.01 0.06 11.16
N GLU A 270 -54.68 -0.92 12.02
CA GLU A 270 -55.09 -0.91 13.43
C GLU A 270 -54.42 0.21 14.22
N THR A 271 -53.11 0.44 14.02
CA THR A 271 -52.41 1.57 14.65
C THR A 271 -52.91 2.92 14.15
N THR A 272 -53.28 3.03 12.87
CA THR A 272 -53.90 4.26 12.32
C THR A 272 -55.27 4.52 12.96
N LYS A 273 -56.09 3.49 13.15
CA LYS A 273 -57.39 3.60 13.84
C LYS A 273 -57.24 3.96 15.32
N GLU A 274 -56.26 3.40 16.03
CA GLU A 274 -55.98 3.78 17.42
C GLU A 274 -55.51 5.24 17.56
N VAL A 275 -54.72 5.74 16.61
CA VAL A 275 -54.29 7.14 16.57
C VAL A 275 -55.47 8.06 16.25
N GLU A 276 -56.34 7.70 15.31
CA GLU A 276 -57.56 8.48 15.02
C GLU A 276 -58.52 8.54 16.21
N VAL A 277 -58.70 7.44 16.95
CA VAL A 277 -59.55 7.41 18.15
C VAL A 277 -58.96 8.27 19.27
N LYS A 278 -57.63 8.27 19.46
CA LYS A 278 -56.95 9.14 20.44
C LYS A 278 -57.02 10.62 20.04
N VAL A 279 -56.90 10.94 18.75
CA VAL A 279 -57.02 12.32 18.24
C VAL A 279 -58.47 12.82 18.35
N ALA A 280 -59.47 11.98 18.09
CA ALA A 280 -60.88 12.31 18.28
C ALA A 280 -61.23 12.54 19.77
N ALA A 281 -60.65 11.78 20.69
CA ALA A 281 -60.84 11.97 22.13
C ALA A 281 -60.21 13.27 22.67
N VAL A 282 -59.18 13.80 21.99
CA VAL A 282 -58.58 15.11 22.33
C VAL A 282 -59.42 16.27 21.78
N ALA A 283 -60.08 16.10 20.64
CA ALA A 283 -60.91 17.12 20.00
C ALA A 283 -62.25 17.39 20.70
N SER A 284 -62.73 16.50 21.58
CA SER A 284 -64.04 16.61 22.24
C SER A 284 -64.01 17.21 23.65
N LYS A 285 -62.89 17.78 24.12
CA LYS A 285 -62.82 18.46 25.42
C LYS A 285 -63.22 19.93 25.26
N PRO A 286 -64.30 20.43 25.89
CA PRO A 286 -64.71 21.83 25.79
C PRO A 286 -63.70 22.76 26.47
N GLU A 287 -63.33 23.86 25.81
CA GLU A 287 -62.54 24.95 26.37
C GLU A 287 -63.26 25.60 27.57
N GLU A 288 -62.57 25.69 28.71
CA GLU A 288 -62.97 26.52 29.85
C GLU A 288 -61.92 27.63 30.05
N PRO A 289 -62.32 28.90 30.23
CA PRO A 289 -61.50 30.05 29.84
C PRO A 289 -60.41 30.44 30.84
N ALA A 290 -59.33 30.97 30.27
CA ALA A 290 -58.19 31.53 30.96
C ALA A 290 -58.57 32.56 32.04
N LYS A 291 -58.07 32.35 33.27
CA LYS A 291 -57.99 33.39 34.30
C LYS A 291 -56.56 33.93 34.38
N LYS A 292 -56.51 35.26 34.42
CA LYS A 292 -55.37 36.14 34.72
C LYS A 292 -54.63 35.73 35.99
#